data_AF-H6QB94-F1
#
_entry.id   AF-H6QB94-F1
#
_cell.length_a   1.000
_cell.length_b   1.000
_cell.length_c   1.000
_cell.angle_alpha   90.00
_cell.angle_beta   90.00
_cell.angle_gamma   90.00
#
_symmetry.space_group_name_H-M   'P 1'
#
loop_
_entity.id
_entity.type
_entity.pdbx_description
1 polymer ?
#
loop_
_entity_poly.entity_id
_entity_poly.type
_entity_poly.pdbx_seq_one_letter_code
_entity_poly.pdbx_strand_id
1 'polypeptide(L)'
;MLLAAGFVPTLLTLKALKSRALRRGVWHRLDPAARALVDASILYLRRGGRIKSQALAQALKTVAEKILALTTPLRLLAKAIGMAIARAKGVEIDEEKAVALGLQWINTPRRYKLKLVEP
;
A
#
# COMPACT_ATOMS: atom_id res chain seq x y z
N MET A 1 5.77 -1.78 -2.30
CA MET A 1 5.55 -2.46 -1.01
C MET A 1 5.64 -1.44 0.12
N LEU A 2 4.51 -0.90 0.59
CA LEU A 2 4.49 0.02 1.74
C LEU A 2 4.45 -0.71 3.09
N LEU A 3 4.19 -2.01 3.06
CA LEU A 3 4.27 -2.89 4.22
C LEU A 3 5.63 -3.59 4.19
N ALA A 4 6.34 -3.54 5.31
CA ALA A 4 7.51 -4.39 5.52
C ALA A 4 7.12 -5.88 5.35
N ALA A 5 8.09 -6.71 4.97
CA ALA A 5 7.94 -8.16 4.99
C ALA A 5 7.58 -8.60 6.43
N GLY A 6 6.28 -8.79 6.70
CA GLY A 6 5.79 -9.01 8.06
C GLY A 6 4.38 -8.51 8.37
N PHE A 7 3.60 -8.04 7.38
CA PHE A 7 2.18 -7.76 7.62
C PHE A 7 1.43 -9.03 8.06
N VAL A 8 1.06 -9.10 9.33
CA VAL A 8 0.19 -10.14 9.88
C VAL A 8 -1.22 -9.54 10.06
N PRO A 9 -2.25 -10.14 9.44
CA PRO A 9 -3.63 -9.68 9.55
C PRO A 9 -4.22 -10.10 10.91
N THR A 10 -3.80 -9.42 11.98
CA THR A 10 -4.38 -9.56 13.32
C THR A 10 -5.55 -8.60 13.50
N LEU A 11 -6.36 -8.84 14.53
CA LEU A 11 -7.49 -7.98 14.83
C LEU A 11 -7.05 -6.53 15.07
N LEU A 12 -5.93 -6.34 15.78
CA LEU A 12 -5.39 -5.02 16.10
C LEU A 12 -4.92 -4.30 14.82
N THR A 13 -4.17 -4.98 13.95
CA THR A 13 -3.65 -4.36 12.72
C THR A 13 -4.78 -3.96 11.77
N LEU A 14 -5.79 -4.81 11.59
CA LEU A 14 -6.95 -4.51 10.74
C LEU A 14 -7.81 -3.37 11.31
N LYS A 15 -8.05 -3.34 12.63
CA LYS A 15 -8.76 -2.21 13.27
C LYS A 15 -7.99 -0.89 13.10
N ALA A 16 -6.68 -0.91 13.31
CA ALA A 16 -5.84 0.29 13.16
C ALA A 16 -5.82 0.79 11.71
N LEU A 17 -5.73 -0.13 10.73
CA LEU A 17 -5.83 0.18 9.30
C LEU A 17 -7.16 0.83 8.95
N LYS A 18 -8.29 0.21 9.35
CA LYS A 18 -9.62 0.75 9.11
C LYS A 18 -9.78 2.14 9.75
N SER A 19 -9.38 2.30 11.00
CA SER A 19 -9.44 3.58 11.72
C SER A 19 -8.61 4.67 11.02
N ARG A 20 -7.39 4.35 10.59
CA ARG A 20 -6.55 5.28 9.82
C ARG A 20 -7.20 5.67 8.48
N ALA A 21 -7.74 4.70 7.75
CA ALA A 21 -8.39 4.93 6.46
C ALA A 21 -9.62 5.85 6.60
N LEU A 22 -10.43 5.65 7.65
CA LEU A 22 -11.59 6.49 7.98
C LEU A 22 -11.16 7.91 8.34
N ARG A 23 -10.18 8.07 9.26
CA ARG A 23 -9.68 9.40 9.66
C ARG A 23 -9.10 10.21 8.50
N ARG A 24 -8.54 9.54 7.50
CA ARG A 24 -7.99 10.19 6.29
C ARG A 24 -9.00 10.32 5.15
N GLY A 25 -10.25 9.90 5.34
CA GLY A 25 -11.30 10.00 4.33
C GLY A 25 -11.12 9.09 3.10
N VAL A 26 -10.19 8.13 3.15
CA VAL A 26 -9.88 7.26 2.00
C VAL A 26 -10.66 5.95 1.99
N TRP A 27 -11.35 5.63 3.09
CA TRP A 27 -12.13 4.39 3.22
C TRP A 27 -13.14 4.22 2.08
N HIS A 28 -13.87 5.28 1.72
CA HIS A 28 -14.87 5.26 0.66
C HIS A 28 -14.29 5.18 -0.75
N ARG A 29 -12.99 5.47 -0.92
CA ARG A 29 -12.29 5.34 -2.21
C ARG A 29 -11.86 3.90 -2.52
N LEU A 30 -11.97 3.00 -1.55
CA LEU A 30 -11.72 1.58 -1.74
C LEU A 30 -12.92 0.91 -2.41
N ASP A 31 -12.62 -0.08 -3.25
CA ASP A 31 -13.60 -0.98 -3.84
C ASP A 31 -14.53 -1.61 -2.76
N PRO A 32 -15.84 -1.76 -3.00
CA PRO A 32 -16.76 -2.34 -2.03
C PRO A 32 -16.33 -3.72 -1.53
N ALA A 33 -15.79 -4.58 -2.39
CA ALA A 33 -15.35 -5.92 -1.98
C ALA A 33 -14.14 -5.85 -1.03
N ALA A 34 -13.21 -4.92 -1.27
CA ALA A 34 -12.07 -4.69 -0.37
C ALA A 34 -12.51 -4.21 1.02
N ARG A 35 -13.52 -3.33 1.09
CA ARG A 35 -14.11 -2.89 2.36
C ARG A 35 -14.78 -4.05 3.10
N ALA A 36 -15.61 -4.81 2.38
CA ALA A 36 -16.31 -5.97 2.92
C ALA A 36 -15.32 -7.03 3.45
N LEU A 37 -14.22 -7.29 2.74
CA LEU A 37 -13.19 -8.23 3.15
C LEU A 37 -12.57 -7.86 4.50
N VAL A 38 -12.23 -6.59 4.70
CA VAL A 38 -11.66 -6.09 5.97
C VAL A 38 -12.69 -6.19 7.09
N ASP A 39 -13.94 -5.78 6.84
CA ASP A 39 -15.00 -5.80 7.85
C ASP A 39 -15.38 -7.22 8.27
N ALA A 40 -15.52 -8.13 7.32
CA ALA A 40 -15.75 -9.55 7.59
C ALA A 40 -14.58 -10.18 8.35
N SER A 41 -13.34 -9.85 7.98
CA SER A 41 -12.14 -10.35 8.67
C SER A 41 -12.06 -9.83 10.11
N ILE A 42 -12.38 -8.55 10.35
CA ILE A 42 -12.48 -7.99 11.70
C ILE A 42 -13.54 -8.73 12.51
N LEU A 43 -14.73 -8.96 11.94
CA LEU A 43 -15.81 -9.67 12.62
C LEU A 43 -15.41 -11.12 12.97
N TYR A 44 -14.79 -11.83 12.04
CA TYR A 44 -14.31 -13.20 12.23
C TYR A 44 -13.27 -13.30 13.35
N LEU A 45 -12.27 -12.41 13.33
CA LEU A 45 -11.23 -12.38 14.36
C LEU A 45 -11.77 -11.94 15.73
N ARG A 46 -12.78 -11.05 15.79
CA ARG A 46 -13.46 -10.69 17.05
C ARG A 46 -14.15 -11.87 17.71
N ARG A 47 -14.62 -12.85 16.94
CA ARG A 47 -15.25 -14.08 17.44
C ARG A 47 -14.24 -15.15 17.87
N GLY A 48 -12.95 -14.84 17.89
CA GLY A 48 -11.88 -15.79 18.22
C GLY A 48 -11.37 -16.61 17.02
N GLY A 49 -11.80 -16.27 15.80
CA GLY A 49 -11.31 -16.90 14.58
C GLY A 49 -9.81 -16.69 14.36
N ARG A 50 -9.16 -17.58 13.61
CA ARG A 50 -7.75 -17.50 13.24
C ARG A 50 -7.60 -17.66 11.73
N ILE A 51 -6.94 -16.70 11.09
CA ILE A 51 -6.68 -16.75 9.64
C ILE A 51 -5.52 -17.71 9.39
N LYS A 52 -5.82 -18.91 8.89
CA LYS A 52 -4.83 -19.89 8.44
C LYS A 52 -4.60 -19.87 6.92
N SER A 53 -5.58 -19.38 6.17
CA SER A 53 -5.50 -19.34 4.71
C SER A 53 -4.48 -18.29 4.24
N GLN A 54 -3.47 -18.75 3.51
CA GLN A 54 -2.45 -17.88 2.92
C GLN A 54 -3.05 -16.94 1.85
N ALA A 55 -4.00 -17.43 1.05
CA ALA A 55 -4.69 -16.63 0.04
C ALA A 55 -5.45 -15.45 0.69
N LEU A 56 -6.14 -15.71 1.81
CA LEU A 56 -6.85 -14.67 2.56
C LEU A 56 -5.86 -13.64 3.16
N ALA A 57 -4.76 -14.11 3.73
CA ALA A 57 -3.73 -13.23 4.26
C ALA A 57 -3.12 -12.33 3.17
N GLN A 58 -2.86 -12.88 1.97
CA GLN A 58 -2.35 -12.13 0.85
C GLN A 58 -3.36 -11.11 0.32
N ALA A 59 -4.64 -11.47 0.22
CA ALA A 59 -5.69 -10.54 -0.18
C ALA A 59 -5.80 -9.36 0.81
N LEU A 60 -5.77 -9.63 2.11
CA LEU A 60 -5.75 -8.60 3.15
C LEU A 60 -4.50 -7.71 3.09
N LYS A 61 -3.33 -8.30 2.79
CA LYS A 61 -2.09 -7.55 2.56
C LYS A 61 -2.24 -6.57 1.40
N THR A 62 -2.78 -7.00 0.26
CA THR A 62 -3.01 -6.13 -0.89
C THR A 62 -3.96 -4.98 -0.57
N VAL A 63 -5.03 -5.23 0.20
CA VAL A 63 -5.93 -4.16 0.66
C VAL A 63 -5.23 -3.19 1.61
N ALA A 64 -4.44 -3.70 2.54
CA ALA A 64 -3.66 -2.88 3.46
C ALA A 64 -2.64 -1.99 2.73
N GLU A 65 -1.97 -2.51 1.70
CA GLU A 65 -1.07 -1.71 0.85
C GLU A 65 -1.82 -0.61 0.09
N LYS A 66 -3.00 -0.90 -0.45
CA LYS A 66 -3.85 0.11 -1.11
C LYS A 66 -4.26 1.21 -0.13
N ILE A 67 -4.69 0.85 1.08
CA ILE A 67 -5.03 1.80 2.13
C ILE A 67 -3.81 2.69 2.44
N LEU A 68 -2.65 2.09 2.66
CA LEU A 68 -1.44 2.85 2.95
C LEU A 68 -1.09 3.78 1.81
N ALA A 69 -1.10 3.32 0.56
CA ALA A 69 -0.84 4.15 -0.61
C ALA A 69 -1.78 5.35 -0.70
N LEU A 70 -3.06 5.17 -0.40
CA LEU A 70 -4.02 6.27 -0.38
C LEU A 70 -3.82 7.25 0.80
N THR A 71 -3.29 6.76 1.94
CA THR A 71 -3.04 7.60 3.11
C THR A 71 -1.66 8.28 3.13
N THR A 72 -0.69 7.75 2.39
CA THR A 72 0.68 8.27 2.39
C THR A 72 0.74 9.59 1.62
N PRO A 73 1.41 10.62 2.16
CA PRO A 73 1.62 11.87 1.43
C PRO A 73 2.30 11.62 0.08
N LEU A 74 1.81 12.28 -0.97
CA LEU A 74 2.30 12.09 -2.34
C LEU A 74 3.82 12.30 -2.44
N ARG A 75 4.36 13.31 -1.74
CA ARG A 75 5.80 13.60 -1.70
C ARG A 75 6.62 12.42 -1.19
N LEU A 76 6.13 11.72 -0.17
CA LEU A 76 6.83 10.59 0.44
C LEU A 76 6.77 9.36 -0.47
N LEU A 77 5.62 9.14 -1.14
CA LEU A 77 5.50 8.12 -2.19
C LEU A 77 6.44 8.40 -3.37
N ALA A 78 6.47 9.65 -3.84
CA ALA A 78 7.34 10.07 -4.93
C ALA A 78 8.82 9.87 -4.55
N LYS A 79 9.26 10.33 -3.38
CA LYS A 79 10.63 10.11 -2.89
C LYS A 79 10.98 8.62 -2.89
N ALA A 80 10.12 7.77 -2.33
CA ALA A 80 10.37 6.33 -2.26
C ALA A 80 10.46 5.68 -3.65
N ILE A 81 9.56 6.04 -4.56
CA ILE A 81 9.56 5.56 -5.94
C ILE A 81 10.82 6.03 -6.67
N GLY A 82 11.17 7.30 -6.57
CA GLY A 82 12.37 7.84 -7.23
C GLY A 82 13.66 7.19 -6.71
N MET A 83 13.79 7.01 -5.40
CA MET A 83 14.91 6.27 -4.81
C MET A 83 14.98 4.83 -5.32
N ALA A 84 13.84 4.14 -5.46
CA ALA A 84 13.80 2.78 -5.99
C ALA A 84 14.24 2.73 -7.45
N ILE A 85 13.77 3.66 -8.30
CA ILE A 85 14.16 3.74 -9.71
C ILE A 85 15.66 4.04 -9.84
N ALA A 86 16.20 4.95 -9.03
CA ALA A 86 17.60 5.30 -9.08
C ALA A 86 18.53 4.17 -8.63
N ARG A 87 18.15 3.46 -7.55
CA ARG A 87 18.85 2.22 -7.15
C ARG A 87 18.85 1.18 -8.26
N ALA A 88 17.70 0.97 -8.93
CA ALA A 88 17.60 0.02 -10.04
C ALA A 88 18.48 0.42 -11.24
N LYS A 89 18.74 1.73 -11.42
CA LYS A 89 19.63 2.26 -12.46
C LYS A 89 21.09 2.44 -12.00
N GLY A 90 21.41 2.16 -10.74
CA GLY A 90 22.76 2.38 -10.18
C GLY A 90 23.19 3.84 -10.11
N VAL A 91 22.25 4.79 -9.97
CA VAL A 91 22.53 6.23 -9.95
C VAL A 91 22.32 6.78 -8.54
N GLU A 92 23.28 7.54 -8.03
CA GLU A 92 23.09 8.34 -6.82
C GLU A 92 22.35 9.65 -7.15
N ILE A 93 21.34 9.97 -6.35
CA ILE A 93 20.52 11.17 -6.53
C ILE A 93 20.17 11.80 -5.19
N ASP A 94 20.11 13.13 -5.21
CA ASP A 94 19.63 13.97 -4.12
C ASP A 94 18.14 13.75 -3.85
N GLU A 95 17.68 14.14 -2.65
CA GLU A 95 16.29 13.99 -2.23
C GLU A 95 15.30 14.69 -3.17
N GLU A 96 15.61 15.89 -3.63
CA GLU A 96 14.74 16.65 -4.54
C GLU A 96 14.63 15.98 -5.91
N LYS A 97 15.74 15.45 -6.44
CA LYS A 97 15.77 14.69 -7.69
C LYS A 97 14.99 13.38 -7.56
N ALA A 98 15.07 12.71 -6.40
CA ALA A 98 14.25 11.52 -6.12
C ALA A 98 12.76 11.85 -6.11
N VAL A 99 12.34 12.94 -5.48
CA VAL A 99 10.94 13.38 -5.51
C VAL A 99 10.49 13.69 -6.93
N ALA A 100 11.28 14.44 -7.71
CA ALA A 100 10.96 14.79 -9.08
C ALA A 100 10.81 13.55 -9.97
N LEU A 101 11.77 12.62 -9.90
CA LEU A 101 11.74 11.35 -10.65
C LEU A 101 10.52 10.50 -10.27
N GLY A 102 10.19 10.44 -8.99
CA GLY A 102 9.01 9.73 -8.51
C GLY A 102 7.69 10.36 -8.96
N LEU A 103 7.58 11.69 -8.92
CA LEU A 103 6.41 12.41 -9.42
C LEU A 103 6.23 12.20 -10.93
N GLN A 104 7.33 12.29 -11.68
CA GLN A 104 7.33 12.00 -13.12
C GLN A 104 6.80 10.59 -13.37
N TRP A 105 7.34 9.58 -12.68
CA TRP A 105 6.90 8.20 -12.83
C TRP A 105 5.43 7.96 -12.42
N ILE A 106 4.96 8.61 -11.35
CA ILE A 106 3.55 8.52 -10.91
C ILE A 106 2.63 9.06 -12.02
N ASN A 107 3.00 10.20 -12.61
CA ASN A 107 2.22 10.85 -13.67
C ASN A 107 2.36 10.18 -15.04
N THR A 108 3.43 9.41 -15.28
CA THR A 108 3.60 8.68 -16.55
C THR A 108 2.47 7.66 -16.74
N PRO A 109 1.67 7.75 -17.82
CA PRO A 109 0.63 6.77 -18.12
C PRO A 109 1.20 5.35 -18.26
N ARG A 110 0.43 4.32 -17.87
CA ARG A 110 0.89 2.91 -17.86
C ARG A 110 1.56 2.47 -19.16
N ARG A 111 1.03 2.88 -20.32
CA ARG A 111 1.57 2.56 -21.65
C ARG A 111 3.00 3.07 -21.91
N TYR A 112 3.44 4.08 -21.16
CA TYR A 112 4.78 4.69 -21.29
C TYR A 112 5.68 4.42 -20.08
N LYS A 113 5.20 3.66 -19.08
CA LYS A 113 6.06 3.25 -17.98
C LYS A 113 7.03 2.22 -18.51
N LEU A 114 8.31 2.60 -18.61
CA LEU A 114 9.41 1.66 -18.80
C LEU A 114 9.28 0.55 -17.74
N LYS A 115 9.44 -0.72 -18.13
CA LYS A 115 9.45 -1.91 -17.25
C LYS A 115 10.67 -1.95 -16.32
N LEU A 116 10.95 -0.85 -15.63
CA LEU A 116 12.14 -0.71 -14.79
C LEU A 116 11.90 -1.17 -13.35
N VAL A 117 10.65 -1.31 -12.93
CA VAL A 117 10.26 -1.91 -11.65
C VAL A 117 8.83 -2.44 -11.81
N GLU A 118 8.68 -3.70 -12.23
CA GLU A 118 7.50 -4.45 -11.79
C GLU A 118 7.75 -4.89 -10.33
N PRO A 119 6.75 -4.77 -9.44
CA PRO A 119 6.86 -5.27 -8.07
C PRO A 119 6.96 -6.79 -8.00
#